data_AF-K5X8P2-F1
#
_entry.id   AF-K5X8P2-F1
#
_cell.length_a   1.000
_cell.length_b   1.000
_cell.length_c   1.000
_cell.angle_alpha   90.00
_cell.angle_beta   90.00
_cell.angle_gamma   90.00
#
_symmetry.space_group_name_H-M   'P 1'
#
loop_
_entity.id
_entity.type
_entity.pdbx_description
1 polymer ?
#
loop_
_entity_poly.entity_id
_entity_poly.type
_entity_poly.pdbx_seq_one_letter_code
_entity_poly.pdbx_strand_id
1 'polypeptide(L)'
;MSVVGNNRQTPWLGDLQGRLYDSTYARLEDEIWAYVDYMAPTPEEEVVVTRVGEHVRKALRPAFQRHRCSIHTSGSTSTGLRLPLSDIDLVIATAEDVSATDGLLLLAELVRGKVWSERVVEVLDARVPIIKISTKREFGSLKFDVGINNTSGLKNNQWVKNRLRAMPALKPLVLIIRGALSQRGLNDASQHSLSSFAIVCMCVFFIQKNPYGIPISHLANPRGSKSLFAVLHGFLEYYSRGIPFEDSYISLMRGKLVKKPKKGKSRLIHRRCQKNLVIQCPTDFARNVTASLSLENFEKIRLVFGEALEKIRNAEITDRNILGSLVSVDQRFVEHRRRVKELVQTGQLSENLRLEEMEEAGPEEEWSWDMPSTTRVQATSPRSYGARSSYIPPHLRADAGPSYSPPHLRADGARSFYSPPLLRADGVGSSHYAPHIRTGLSQYQSQPTPQNWNIGWDPYVWQANQIHWTGMMERGRDI
;
A
#
# COMPACT_ATOMS: atom_id res chain seq x y z
N MET A 1 17.66 0.25 -24.44
CA MET A 1 16.76 -0.53 -23.56
C MET A 1 15.34 -0.13 -23.90
N SER A 2 14.56 -1.06 -24.44
CA SER A 2 13.29 -0.84 -25.13
C SER A 2 12.20 -0.31 -24.20
N VAL A 3 11.53 0.75 -24.65
CA VAL A 3 10.27 1.25 -24.08
C VAL A 3 9.19 0.22 -24.41
N VAL A 4 8.91 -0.68 -23.46
CA VAL A 4 7.70 -1.51 -23.51
C VAL A 4 6.53 -0.55 -23.30
N GLY A 5 5.83 -0.22 -24.38
CA GLY A 5 4.57 0.51 -24.29
C GLY A 5 3.63 -0.25 -23.38
N ASN A 6 3.36 0.29 -22.18
CA ASN A 6 2.34 -0.24 -21.30
C ASN A 6 1.00 -0.11 -22.02
N ASN A 7 0.53 -1.21 -22.61
CA ASN A 7 -0.78 -1.30 -23.25
C ASN A 7 -1.85 -1.22 -22.14
N ARG A 8 -2.17 0.01 -21.72
CA ARG A 8 -3.15 0.30 -20.67
C ARG A 8 -4.54 -0.07 -21.16
N GLN A 9 -5.17 -0.99 -20.46
CA GLN A 9 -6.48 -1.54 -20.77
C GLN A 9 -7.50 -1.20 -19.70
N THR A 10 -8.77 -1.17 -20.10
CA THR A 10 -9.93 -0.93 -19.22
C THR A 10 -11.02 -1.96 -19.47
N PRO A 11 -10.73 -3.26 -19.19
CA PRO A 11 -11.58 -4.38 -19.58
C PRO A 11 -12.98 -4.34 -18.93
N TRP A 12 -13.11 -3.70 -17.77
CA TRP A 12 -14.41 -3.50 -17.10
C TRP A 12 -15.40 -2.66 -17.90
N LEU A 13 -14.95 -1.89 -18.90
CA LEU A 13 -15.87 -1.15 -19.78
C LEU A 13 -16.68 -2.07 -20.70
N GLY A 14 -16.27 -3.33 -20.87
CA GLY A 14 -17.06 -4.33 -21.60
C GLY A 14 -18.46 -4.50 -20.99
N ASP A 15 -18.56 -4.47 -19.65
CA ASP A 15 -19.83 -4.63 -18.91
C ASP A 15 -20.76 -3.40 -19.04
N LEU A 16 -20.23 -2.30 -19.58
CA LEU A 16 -20.92 -1.02 -19.77
C LEU A 16 -21.24 -0.74 -21.25
N GLN A 17 -20.86 -1.63 -22.16
CA GLN A 17 -21.07 -1.44 -23.59
C GLN A 17 -22.56 -1.33 -23.91
N GLY A 18 -22.93 -0.33 -24.71
CA GLY A 18 -24.31 -0.09 -25.13
C GLY A 18 -25.21 0.61 -24.10
N ARG A 19 -24.71 0.92 -22.90
CA ARG A 19 -25.47 1.71 -21.92
C ARG A 19 -25.58 3.17 -22.35
N LEU A 20 -26.77 3.74 -22.15
CA LEU A 20 -27.02 5.17 -22.28
C LEU A 20 -27.03 5.80 -20.89
N TYR A 21 -26.54 7.04 -20.79
CA TYR A 21 -26.44 7.77 -19.54
C TYR A 21 -27.13 9.13 -19.70
N ASP A 22 -27.74 9.59 -18.62
CA ASP A 22 -28.38 10.92 -18.55
C ASP A 22 -27.44 11.99 -18.02
N SER A 23 -26.29 11.61 -17.46
CA SER A 23 -25.24 12.53 -17.02
C SER A 23 -23.85 11.88 -17.01
N THR A 24 -22.82 12.73 -17.10
CA THR A 24 -21.42 12.34 -16.90
C THR A 24 -21.19 11.68 -15.55
N TYR A 25 -21.87 12.13 -14.49
CA TYR A 25 -21.73 11.56 -13.15
C TYR A 25 -22.34 10.16 -13.04
N ALA A 26 -23.49 9.92 -13.66
CA ALA A 26 -24.08 8.57 -13.71
C ALA A 26 -23.16 7.58 -14.44
N ARG A 27 -22.53 8.03 -15.53
CA ARG A 27 -21.51 7.25 -16.24
C ARG A 27 -20.31 6.94 -15.35
N LEU A 28 -19.75 7.96 -14.70
CA LEU A 28 -18.59 7.79 -13.83
C LEU A 28 -18.90 6.86 -12.65
N GLU A 29 -20.10 6.94 -12.07
CA GLU A 29 -20.55 6.03 -11.01
C GLU A 29 -20.50 4.56 -11.48
N ASP A 30 -21.08 4.27 -12.65
CA ASP A 30 -21.07 2.93 -13.24
C ASP A 30 -19.66 2.46 -13.61
N GLU A 31 -18.82 3.33 -14.17
CA GLU A 31 -17.40 3.02 -14.45
C GLU A 31 -16.62 2.68 -13.17
N ILE A 32 -16.88 3.41 -12.08
CA ILE A 32 -16.27 3.13 -10.77
C ILE A 32 -16.68 1.75 -10.28
N TRP A 33 -17.97 1.42 -10.28
CA TRP A 33 -18.42 0.12 -9.81
C TRP A 33 -17.95 -1.02 -10.70
N ALA A 34 -17.95 -0.84 -12.02
CA ALA A 34 -17.38 -1.81 -12.95
C ALA A 34 -15.89 -2.07 -12.67
N TYR A 35 -15.09 -1.03 -12.41
CA TYR A 35 -13.71 -1.19 -11.99
C TYR A 35 -13.59 -1.91 -10.64
N VAL A 36 -14.40 -1.53 -9.64
CA VAL A 36 -14.36 -2.14 -8.30
C VAL A 36 -14.70 -3.63 -8.36
N ASP A 37 -15.76 -3.98 -9.10
CA ASP A 37 -16.21 -5.36 -9.28
C ASP A 37 -15.14 -6.15 -10.08
N TYR A 38 -14.55 -5.56 -11.12
CA TYR A 38 -13.45 -6.17 -11.86
C TYR A 38 -12.21 -6.39 -10.98
N MET A 39 -11.86 -5.45 -10.09
CA MET A 39 -10.68 -5.60 -9.23
C MET A 39 -10.89 -6.53 -8.04
N ALA A 40 -12.12 -6.95 -7.77
CA ALA A 40 -12.39 -7.97 -6.77
C ALA A 40 -11.74 -9.32 -7.19
N PRO A 41 -11.29 -10.14 -6.22
CA PRO A 41 -10.84 -11.49 -6.51
C PRO A 41 -11.93 -12.31 -7.20
N THR A 42 -11.56 -13.09 -8.23
CA THR A 42 -12.47 -14.08 -8.82
C THR A 42 -12.50 -15.35 -7.96
N PRO A 43 -13.54 -16.21 -8.07
CA PRO A 43 -13.58 -17.49 -7.38
C PRO A 43 -12.34 -18.37 -7.65
N GLU A 44 -11.85 -18.39 -8.89
CA GLU A 44 -10.64 -19.13 -9.26
C GLU A 44 -9.39 -18.54 -8.58
N GLU A 45 -9.25 -17.22 -8.55
CA GLU A 45 -8.15 -16.55 -7.83
C GLU A 45 -8.18 -16.88 -6.32
N GLU A 46 -9.37 -16.96 -5.71
CA GLU A 46 -9.53 -17.38 -4.32
C GLU A 46 -9.12 -18.84 -4.08
N VAL A 47 -9.48 -19.75 -5.00
CA VAL A 47 -9.06 -21.15 -4.96
C VAL A 47 -7.54 -21.26 -5.03
N VAL A 48 -6.88 -20.58 -5.98
CA VAL A 48 -5.42 -20.60 -6.11
C VAL A 48 -4.76 -20.08 -4.83
N VAL A 49 -5.16 -18.91 -4.35
CA VAL A 49 -4.57 -18.28 -3.15
C VAL A 49 -4.75 -19.15 -1.90
N THR A 50 -5.90 -19.80 -1.76
CA THR A 50 -6.19 -20.66 -0.61
C THR A 50 -5.33 -21.91 -0.65
N ARG A 51 -5.41 -22.69 -1.74
CA ARG A 51 -4.75 -24.00 -1.83
C ARG A 51 -3.24 -23.91 -1.88
N VAL A 52 -2.71 -23.01 -2.72
CA VAL A 52 -1.25 -22.79 -2.81
C VAL A 52 -0.75 -22.15 -1.53
N GLY A 53 -1.51 -21.21 -0.94
CA GLY A 53 -1.15 -20.62 0.35
C GLY A 53 -1.12 -21.66 1.48
N GLU A 54 -2.01 -22.64 1.51
CA GLU A 54 -1.97 -23.76 2.45
C GLU A 54 -0.73 -24.63 2.23
N HIS A 55 -0.43 -24.94 0.98
CA HIS A 55 0.75 -25.74 0.62
C HIS A 55 2.05 -25.03 1.03
N VAL A 56 2.20 -23.73 0.76
CA VAL A 56 3.32 -22.92 1.25
C VAL A 56 3.38 -22.93 2.78
N ARG A 57 2.24 -22.75 3.48
CA ARG A 57 2.21 -22.81 4.94
C ARG A 57 2.64 -24.17 5.49
N LYS A 58 2.27 -25.28 4.84
CA LYS A 58 2.74 -26.63 5.21
C LYS A 58 4.26 -26.71 5.07
N ALA A 59 4.81 -26.27 3.95
CA ALA A 59 6.24 -26.27 3.69
C ALA A 59 7.03 -25.42 4.70
N LEU A 60 6.50 -24.31 5.21
CA LEU A 60 7.21 -23.45 6.17
C LEU A 60 7.23 -23.99 7.62
N ARG A 61 6.36 -24.95 7.97
CA ARG A 61 6.22 -25.45 9.35
C ARG A 61 7.44 -26.22 9.91
N PRO A 62 8.12 -27.10 9.14
CA PRO A 62 9.24 -27.90 9.64
C PRO A 62 10.33 -27.07 10.32
N ALA A 63 10.64 -25.86 9.81
CA ALA A 63 11.67 -24.97 10.36
C ALA A 63 11.40 -24.50 11.80
N PHE A 64 10.18 -24.69 12.32
CA PHE A 64 9.76 -24.22 13.65
C PHE A 64 9.00 -25.29 14.44
N GLN A 65 9.21 -26.59 14.17
CA GLN A 65 8.50 -27.64 14.90
C GLN A 65 8.78 -27.60 16.41
N ARG A 66 10.02 -27.29 16.81
CA ARG A 66 10.39 -27.13 18.23
C ARG A 66 9.94 -25.82 18.86
N HIS A 67 9.72 -24.78 18.05
CA HIS A 67 9.34 -23.45 18.52
C HIS A 67 7.86 -23.23 18.25
N ARG A 68 6.98 -23.58 19.20
CA ARG A 68 5.51 -23.37 19.11
C ARG A 68 5.17 -22.12 18.27
N CYS A 69 4.74 -22.33 17.03
CA CYS A 69 4.57 -21.27 16.04
C CYS A 69 3.16 -21.26 15.45
N SER A 70 2.75 -20.08 14.99
CA SER A 70 1.54 -19.90 14.21
C SER A 70 1.81 -19.02 13.00
N ILE A 71 1.32 -19.43 11.83
CA ILE A 71 1.48 -18.70 10.59
C ILE A 71 0.18 -17.95 10.28
N HIS A 72 0.24 -16.63 10.26
CA HIS A 72 -0.90 -15.77 10.03
C HIS A 72 -0.77 -15.05 8.68
N THR A 73 -1.90 -14.90 7.98
CA THR A 73 -1.97 -14.02 6.82
C THR A 73 -2.13 -12.57 7.27
N SER A 74 -1.35 -11.68 6.67
CA SER A 74 -1.33 -10.26 6.99
C SER A 74 -1.72 -9.39 5.79
N GLY A 75 -1.65 -8.07 5.98
CA GLY A 75 -1.79 -7.07 4.93
C GLY A 75 -3.10 -7.12 4.15
N SER A 76 -2.99 -6.96 2.83
CA SER A 76 -4.15 -6.77 1.95
C SER A 76 -4.97 -8.04 1.77
N THR A 77 -4.33 -9.21 1.84
CA THR A 77 -5.00 -10.52 1.81
C THR A 77 -5.85 -10.71 3.05
N SER A 78 -5.30 -10.42 4.23
CA SER A 78 -6.06 -10.55 5.49
C SER A 78 -7.27 -9.62 5.53
N THR A 79 -7.14 -8.40 5.00
CA THR A 79 -8.17 -7.35 5.10
C THR A 79 -9.24 -7.39 4.00
N GLY A 80 -9.08 -8.22 2.98
CA GLY A 80 -9.98 -8.25 1.81
C GLY A 80 -9.79 -7.07 0.86
N LEU A 81 -8.62 -6.43 0.89
CA LEU A 81 -8.20 -5.32 0.03
C LEU A 81 -7.12 -5.74 -0.98
N ARG A 82 -6.90 -7.04 -1.15
CA ARG A 82 -5.95 -7.62 -2.09
C ARG A 82 -6.35 -7.27 -3.52
N LEU A 83 -5.40 -6.75 -4.30
CA LEU A 83 -5.54 -6.71 -5.76
C LEU A 83 -4.99 -8.03 -6.33
N PRO A 84 -5.47 -8.54 -7.47
CA PRO A 84 -5.11 -9.86 -7.98
C PRO A 84 -3.61 -10.18 -8.02
N LEU A 85 -2.78 -9.23 -8.44
CA LEU A 85 -1.31 -9.36 -8.52
C LEU A 85 -0.56 -8.91 -7.26
N SER A 86 -1.26 -8.61 -6.16
CA SER A 86 -0.62 -8.22 -4.90
C SER A 86 0.04 -9.43 -4.22
N ASP A 87 1.17 -9.15 -3.57
CA ASP A 87 1.85 -10.11 -2.71
C ASP A 87 0.96 -10.54 -1.52
N ILE A 88 1.16 -11.76 -1.06
CA ILE A 88 0.49 -12.36 0.10
C ILE A 88 1.44 -12.30 1.28
N ASP A 89 1.14 -11.41 2.24
CA ASP A 89 1.94 -11.28 3.45
C ASP A 89 1.68 -12.44 4.42
N LEU A 90 2.73 -13.14 4.84
CA LEU A 90 2.70 -14.15 5.90
C LEU A 90 3.56 -13.69 7.09
N VAL A 91 3.02 -13.84 8.29
CA VAL A 91 3.73 -13.58 9.55
C VAL A 91 3.79 -14.87 10.34
N ILE A 92 5.01 -15.34 10.59
CA ILE A 92 5.28 -16.45 11.50
C ILE A 92 5.47 -15.85 12.89
N ALA A 93 4.56 -16.18 13.80
CA ALA A 93 4.68 -15.80 15.21
C ALA A 93 5.21 -17.00 15.99
N THR A 94 6.31 -16.83 16.70
CA THR A 94 6.91 -17.86 17.56
C THR A 94 6.69 -17.48 19.02
N ALA A 95 6.51 -18.48 19.89
CA ALA A 95 6.41 -18.25 21.35
C ALA A 95 7.75 -17.81 21.96
N GLU A 96 8.85 -18.24 21.36
CA GLU A 96 10.22 -17.91 21.77
C GLU A 96 10.81 -16.80 20.89
N ASP A 97 11.77 -16.06 21.44
CA ASP A 97 12.50 -15.03 20.70
C ASP A 97 13.55 -15.68 19.80
N VAL A 98 13.11 -16.08 18.60
CA VAL A 98 14.01 -16.64 17.58
C VAL A 98 14.64 -15.51 16.77
N SER A 99 15.89 -15.70 16.36
CA SER A 99 16.54 -14.79 15.42
C SER A 99 15.75 -14.75 14.11
N ALA A 100 15.13 -13.61 13.81
CA ALA A 100 14.35 -13.44 12.59
C ALA A 100 15.20 -13.64 11.34
N THR A 101 16.44 -13.14 11.34
CA THR A 101 17.35 -13.24 10.19
C THR A 101 17.74 -14.68 9.91
N ASP A 102 18.20 -15.40 10.94
CA ASP A 102 18.55 -16.82 10.78
C ASP A 102 17.31 -17.59 10.34
N GLY A 103 16.15 -17.30 10.95
CA GLY A 103 14.88 -17.97 10.66
C GLY A 103 14.51 -17.84 9.19
N LEU A 104 14.68 -16.64 8.66
CA LEU A 104 14.44 -16.33 7.27
C LEU A 104 15.43 -17.01 6.32
N LEU A 105 16.70 -17.13 6.69
CA LEU A 105 17.71 -17.87 5.89
C LEU A 105 17.39 -19.36 5.80
N LEU A 106 17.04 -19.98 6.92
CA LEU A 106 16.61 -21.39 6.95
C LEU A 106 15.36 -21.61 6.10
N LEU A 107 14.36 -20.74 6.23
CA LEU A 107 13.16 -20.79 5.40
C LEU A 107 13.46 -20.64 3.91
N ALA A 108 14.41 -19.76 3.56
CA ALA A 108 14.80 -19.58 2.18
C ALA A 108 15.37 -20.87 1.59
N GLU A 109 16.24 -21.56 2.33
CA GLU A 109 16.85 -22.81 1.90
C GLU A 109 15.81 -23.93 1.76
N LEU A 110 14.94 -24.08 2.76
CA LEU A 110 13.86 -25.07 2.72
C LEU A 110 12.94 -24.87 1.51
N VAL A 111 12.63 -23.62 1.16
CA VAL A 111 11.72 -23.29 0.06
C VAL A 111 12.38 -23.41 -1.31
N ARG A 112 13.70 -23.20 -1.42
CA ARG A 112 14.41 -23.35 -2.70
C ARG A 112 14.34 -24.77 -3.27
N GLY A 113 14.31 -25.78 -2.40
CA GLY A 113 14.21 -27.18 -2.80
C GLY A 113 12.82 -27.64 -3.24
N LYS A 114 11.79 -26.78 -3.20
CA LYS A 114 10.41 -27.15 -3.51
C LYS A 114 10.08 -27.01 -4.99
N VAL A 115 9.34 -27.95 -5.58
CA VAL A 115 9.03 -27.92 -7.01
C VAL A 115 8.12 -26.75 -7.36
N TRP A 116 7.24 -26.36 -6.44
CA TRP A 116 6.36 -25.19 -6.64
C TRP A 116 7.10 -23.85 -6.55
N SER A 117 8.32 -23.80 -6.04
CA SER A 117 9.12 -22.59 -5.86
C SER A 117 9.80 -22.18 -7.16
N GLU A 118 9.57 -20.94 -7.60
CA GLU A 118 10.25 -20.36 -8.76
C GLU A 118 11.45 -19.51 -8.34
N ARG A 119 11.26 -18.68 -7.33
CA ARG A 119 12.26 -17.72 -6.89
C ARG A 119 12.11 -17.39 -5.42
N VAL A 120 13.23 -17.39 -4.71
CA VAL A 120 13.33 -16.93 -3.32
C VAL A 120 14.34 -15.78 -3.25
N VAL A 121 13.98 -14.68 -2.58
CA VAL A 121 14.84 -13.51 -2.38
C VAL A 121 14.80 -13.09 -0.92
N GLU A 122 15.95 -13.06 -0.28
CA GLU A 122 16.10 -12.58 1.08
C GLU A 122 16.28 -11.05 1.12
N VAL A 123 15.50 -10.39 1.97
CA VAL A 123 15.59 -8.94 2.20
C VAL A 123 15.84 -8.72 3.69
N LEU A 124 17.07 -8.98 4.10
CA LEU A 124 17.44 -9.06 5.53
C LEU A 124 17.85 -7.72 6.13
N ASP A 125 18.43 -6.82 5.33
CA ASP A 125 18.94 -5.52 5.80
C ASP A 125 17.85 -4.45 5.96
N ALA A 126 16.60 -4.78 5.65
CA ALA A 126 15.47 -3.87 5.83
C ALA A 126 15.11 -3.70 7.31
N ARG A 127 14.44 -2.59 7.65
CA ARG A 127 13.89 -2.36 8.99
C ARG A 127 13.03 -3.53 9.50
N VAL A 128 12.34 -4.19 8.57
CA VAL A 128 11.59 -5.42 8.83
C VAL A 128 12.14 -6.45 7.83
N PRO A 129 12.98 -7.39 8.30
CA PRO A 129 13.49 -8.48 7.48
C PRO A 129 12.36 -9.37 6.97
N ILE A 130 12.42 -9.76 5.69
CA ILE A 130 11.49 -10.72 5.07
C ILE A 130 12.21 -11.59 4.04
N ILE A 131 11.61 -12.72 3.67
CA ILE A 131 11.90 -13.42 2.42
C ILE A 131 10.73 -13.24 1.46
N LYS A 132 11.04 -13.09 0.19
CA LYS A 132 10.08 -13.02 -0.91
C LYS A 132 10.11 -14.31 -1.69
N ILE A 133 8.97 -14.98 -1.79
CA ILE A 133 8.82 -16.25 -2.48
C ILE A 133 7.89 -16.03 -3.67
N SER A 134 8.28 -16.51 -4.85
CA SER A 134 7.42 -16.57 -6.04
C SER A 134 7.17 -18.04 -6.39
N THR A 135 5.93 -18.41 -6.63
CA THR A 135 5.58 -19.78 -7.06
C THR A 135 5.64 -19.88 -8.57
N LYS A 136 5.91 -21.07 -9.10
CA LYS A 136 5.93 -21.30 -10.55
C LYS A 136 4.55 -21.08 -11.18
N ARG A 137 4.54 -21.03 -12.52
CA ARG A 137 3.35 -20.79 -13.34
C ARG A 137 2.27 -21.83 -13.11
N GLU A 138 2.67 -23.08 -12.92
CA GLU A 138 1.85 -24.27 -12.68
C GLU A 138 1.12 -24.21 -11.33
N PHE A 139 1.58 -23.33 -10.43
CA PHE A 139 1.02 -23.05 -9.11
C PHE A 139 0.45 -21.63 -9.02
N GLY A 140 0.13 -21.01 -10.15
CA GLY A 140 -0.59 -19.73 -10.20
C GLY A 140 0.26 -18.47 -10.14
N SER A 141 1.59 -18.56 -10.05
CA SER A 141 2.49 -17.39 -9.95
C SER A 141 2.15 -16.42 -8.81
N LEU A 142 1.90 -16.97 -7.62
CA LEU A 142 1.69 -16.19 -6.42
C LEU A 142 3.01 -15.67 -5.86
N LYS A 143 2.94 -14.56 -5.15
CA LYS A 143 4.07 -13.97 -4.43
C LYS A 143 3.75 -13.93 -2.96
N PHE A 144 4.71 -14.30 -2.12
CA PHE A 144 4.59 -14.27 -0.67
C PHE A 144 5.72 -13.46 -0.06
N ASP A 145 5.37 -12.52 0.81
CA ASP A 145 6.32 -11.81 1.68
C ASP A 145 6.21 -12.44 3.06
N VAL A 146 7.22 -13.19 3.49
CA VAL A 146 7.23 -13.94 4.76
C VAL A 146 8.14 -13.25 5.76
N GLY A 147 7.61 -12.89 6.92
CA GLY A 147 8.37 -12.31 8.03
C GLY A 147 8.17 -13.07 9.33
N ILE A 148 9.13 -12.96 10.24
CA ILE A 148 9.08 -13.59 11.57
C ILE A 148 8.87 -12.52 12.63
N ASN A 149 7.94 -12.76 13.56
CA ASN A 149 7.61 -11.91 14.72
C ASN A 149 7.26 -10.43 14.43
N ASN A 150 7.01 -10.07 13.16
CA ASN A 150 6.42 -8.77 12.81
C ASN A 150 4.90 -8.73 13.02
N THR A 151 4.46 -8.97 14.26
CA THR A 151 3.05 -9.05 14.64
C THR A 151 2.35 -7.69 14.66
N SER A 152 3.09 -6.58 14.54
CA SER A 152 2.54 -5.22 14.49
C SER A 152 1.53 -5.02 13.35
N GLY A 153 1.75 -5.70 12.22
CA GLY A 153 0.83 -5.71 11.08
C GLY A 153 -0.54 -6.33 11.41
N LEU A 154 -0.58 -7.33 12.30
CA LEU A 154 -1.83 -8.03 12.64
C LEU A 154 -2.83 -7.12 13.35
N LYS A 155 -2.37 -6.26 14.25
CA LYS A 155 -3.21 -5.24 14.91
C LYS A 155 -3.77 -4.24 13.91
N ASN A 156 -2.95 -3.79 12.97
CA ASN A 156 -3.39 -2.90 11.89
C ASN A 156 -4.45 -3.57 11.01
N ASN A 157 -4.28 -4.85 10.66
CA ASN A 157 -5.26 -5.58 9.86
C ASN A 157 -6.62 -5.63 10.56
N GLN A 158 -6.65 -5.89 11.88
CA GLN A 158 -7.90 -5.90 12.64
C GLN A 158 -8.56 -4.52 12.65
N TRP A 159 -7.78 -3.46 12.82
CA TRP A 159 -8.29 -2.09 12.74
C TRP A 159 -8.89 -1.79 11.35
N VAL A 160 -8.20 -2.18 10.27
CA VAL A 160 -8.70 -2.01 8.90
C VAL A 160 -10.00 -2.78 8.68
N LYS A 161 -10.07 -4.05 9.10
CA LYS A 161 -11.31 -4.87 9.02
C LYS A 161 -12.48 -4.17 9.70
N ASN A 162 -12.26 -3.62 10.89
CA ASN A 162 -13.29 -2.88 11.61
C ASN A 162 -13.74 -1.63 10.84
N ARG A 163 -12.80 -0.89 10.22
CA ARG A 163 -13.14 0.28 9.40
C ARG A 163 -13.86 -0.08 8.11
N LEU A 164 -13.49 -1.17 7.46
CA LEU A 164 -14.20 -1.65 6.25
C LEU A 164 -15.64 -2.05 6.56
N ARG A 165 -15.89 -2.68 7.72
CA ARG A 165 -17.26 -2.98 8.17
C ARG A 165 -18.08 -1.73 8.49
N ALA A 166 -17.45 -0.72 9.10
CA ALA A 166 -18.13 0.50 9.52
C ALA A 166 -18.31 1.55 8.40
N MET A 167 -17.56 1.46 7.31
CA MET A 167 -17.52 2.49 6.25
C MET A 167 -17.66 1.84 4.86
N PRO A 168 -18.89 1.66 4.35
CA PRO A 168 -19.14 1.00 3.06
C PRO A 168 -18.44 1.67 1.86
N ALA A 169 -18.30 3.00 1.87
CA ALA A 169 -17.53 3.73 0.85
C ALA A 169 -16.01 3.50 0.89
N LEU A 170 -15.46 2.88 1.96
CA LEU A 170 -14.01 2.76 2.14
C LEU A 170 -13.37 1.78 1.17
N LYS A 171 -13.91 0.56 1.04
CA LYS A 171 -13.36 -0.48 0.15
C LYS A 171 -13.23 0.02 -1.29
N PRO A 172 -14.29 0.51 -1.96
CA PRO A 172 -14.18 0.96 -3.34
C PRO A 172 -13.18 2.11 -3.51
N LEU A 173 -13.23 3.12 -2.60
CA LEU A 173 -12.29 4.24 -2.64
C LEU A 173 -10.83 3.76 -2.53
N VAL A 174 -10.54 2.84 -1.60
CA VAL A 174 -9.19 2.28 -1.44
C VAL A 174 -8.73 1.55 -2.70
N LEU A 175 -9.58 0.74 -3.33
CA LEU A 175 -9.21 -0.01 -4.54
C LEU A 175 -8.86 0.90 -5.72
N ILE A 176 -9.59 2.02 -5.87
CA ILE A 176 -9.32 3.03 -6.92
C ILE A 176 -8.01 3.74 -6.63
N ILE A 177 -7.86 4.32 -5.43
CA ILE A 177 -6.68 5.12 -5.08
C ILE A 177 -5.42 4.24 -5.07
N ARG A 178 -5.51 3.04 -4.51
CA ARG A 178 -4.39 2.07 -4.52
C ARG A 178 -4.02 1.71 -5.96
N GLY A 179 -4.99 1.33 -6.80
CA GLY A 179 -4.72 1.00 -8.20
C GLY A 179 -4.01 2.14 -8.93
N ALA A 180 -4.52 3.36 -8.79
CA ALA A 180 -3.97 4.54 -9.44
C ALA A 180 -2.52 4.81 -9.06
N LEU A 181 -2.19 4.67 -7.77
CA LEU A 181 -0.84 4.91 -7.26
C LEU A 181 0.10 3.74 -7.57
N SER A 182 -0.34 2.49 -7.44
CA SER A 182 0.47 1.31 -7.77
C SER A 182 0.90 1.31 -9.23
N GLN A 183 0.01 1.65 -10.16
CA GLN A 183 0.30 1.72 -11.60
C GLN A 183 1.35 2.78 -11.97
N ARG A 184 1.59 3.75 -11.07
CA ARG A 184 2.54 4.85 -11.25
C ARG A 184 3.80 4.68 -10.40
N GLY A 185 3.97 3.53 -9.73
CA GLY A 185 5.10 3.31 -8.80
C GLY A 185 5.03 4.16 -7.53
N LEU A 186 3.85 4.71 -7.19
CA LEU A 186 3.64 5.57 -6.03
C LEU A 186 3.00 4.84 -4.84
N ASN A 187 3.09 3.49 -4.82
CA ASN A 187 2.63 2.64 -3.73
C ASN A 187 3.72 1.66 -3.27
N ASP A 188 4.91 2.18 -2.98
CA ASP A 188 6.02 1.41 -2.41
C ASP A 188 6.74 2.23 -1.34
N ALA A 189 6.68 1.76 -0.09
CA ALA A 189 7.29 2.43 1.04
C ALA A 189 8.83 2.36 1.03
N SER A 190 9.41 1.33 0.40
CA SER A 190 10.87 1.19 0.23
C SER A 190 11.43 2.23 -0.74
N GLN A 191 10.62 2.65 -1.71
CA GLN A 191 10.93 3.72 -2.67
C GLN A 191 10.48 5.10 -2.18
N HIS A 192 10.39 5.27 -0.86
CA HIS A 192 9.98 6.51 -0.22
C HIS A 192 8.60 7.04 -0.65
N SER A 193 7.66 6.14 -0.96
CA SER A 193 6.29 6.48 -1.35
C SER A 193 5.24 5.95 -0.35
N LEU A 194 3.95 6.04 -0.68
CA LEU A 194 2.88 5.62 0.24
C LEU A 194 2.82 4.10 0.39
N SER A 195 2.84 3.62 1.64
CA SER A 195 2.47 2.23 1.93
C SER A 195 0.96 2.01 1.69
N SER A 196 0.57 0.76 1.43
CA SER A 196 -0.85 0.39 1.29
C SER A 196 -1.66 0.74 2.54
N PHE A 197 -1.08 0.60 3.73
CA PHE A 197 -1.73 1.00 4.99
C PHE A 197 -1.89 2.52 5.11
N ALA A 198 -0.92 3.32 4.62
CA ALA A 198 -1.05 4.77 4.58
C ALA A 198 -2.18 5.22 3.65
N ILE A 199 -2.37 4.56 2.50
CA ILE A 199 -3.51 4.82 1.59
C ILE A 199 -4.83 4.55 2.29
N VAL A 200 -4.96 3.41 2.99
CA VAL A 200 -6.16 3.11 3.78
C VAL A 200 -6.41 4.18 4.84
N CYS A 201 -5.37 4.59 5.57
CA CYS A 201 -5.48 5.65 6.57
C CYS A 201 -5.96 6.98 5.96
N MET A 202 -5.46 7.36 4.77
CA MET A 202 -5.92 8.55 4.06
C MET A 202 -7.41 8.46 3.71
N CYS A 203 -7.85 7.33 3.18
CA CYS A 203 -9.25 7.11 2.80
C CYS A 203 -10.18 7.13 4.04
N VAL A 204 -9.78 6.46 5.12
CA VAL A 204 -10.52 6.50 6.40
C VAL A 204 -10.64 7.92 6.90
N PHE A 205 -9.54 8.68 6.93
CA PHE A 205 -9.56 10.05 7.42
C PHE A 205 -10.46 10.96 6.58
N PHE A 206 -10.41 10.83 5.24
CA PHE A 206 -11.27 11.60 4.35
C PHE A 206 -12.75 11.35 4.64
N ILE A 207 -13.16 10.08 4.75
CA ILE A 207 -14.54 9.68 5.06
C ILE A 207 -14.95 10.20 6.45
N GLN A 208 -14.08 10.08 7.45
CA GLN A 208 -14.35 10.55 8.82
C GLN A 208 -14.49 12.07 8.90
N LYS A 209 -13.60 12.80 8.24
CA LYS A 209 -13.57 14.27 8.24
C LYS A 209 -14.75 14.82 7.44
N ASN A 210 -15.13 14.13 6.36
CA ASN A 210 -16.16 14.52 5.41
C ASN A 210 -16.09 16.02 5.05
N PRO A 211 -14.96 16.49 4.49
CA PRO A 211 -14.68 17.93 4.34
C PRO A 211 -15.69 18.67 3.45
N TYR A 212 -16.44 17.95 2.62
CA TYR A 212 -17.43 18.50 1.69
C TYR A 212 -18.88 18.22 2.11
N GLY A 213 -19.11 17.67 3.31
CA GLY A 213 -20.46 17.44 3.82
C GLY A 213 -21.28 16.45 3.00
N ILE A 214 -20.64 15.41 2.42
CA ILE A 214 -21.34 14.33 1.72
C ILE A 214 -22.38 13.71 2.67
N PRO A 215 -23.65 13.54 2.27
CA PRO A 215 -24.68 12.98 3.15
C PRO A 215 -24.24 11.65 3.76
N ILE A 216 -24.52 11.44 5.06
CA ILE A 216 -24.11 10.21 5.74
C ILE A 216 -24.77 8.98 5.10
N SER A 217 -26.02 9.11 4.64
CA SER A 217 -26.72 8.06 3.87
C SER A 217 -25.96 7.67 2.60
N HIS A 218 -25.32 8.64 1.94
CA HIS A 218 -24.52 8.41 0.74
C HIS A 218 -23.22 7.67 1.07
N LEU A 219 -22.55 8.03 2.16
CA LEU A 219 -21.36 7.31 2.64
C LEU A 219 -21.68 5.89 3.15
N ALA A 220 -22.87 5.69 3.73
CA ALA A 220 -23.33 4.42 4.28
C ALA A 220 -23.89 3.46 3.23
N ASN A 221 -24.41 3.96 2.10
CA ASN A 221 -24.87 3.13 0.98
C ASN A 221 -24.48 3.78 -0.36
N PRO A 222 -23.18 3.82 -0.70
CA PRO A 222 -22.71 4.54 -1.90
C PRO A 222 -23.26 3.95 -3.19
N ARG A 223 -23.45 2.62 -3.25
CA ARG A 223 -23.98 1.95 -4.45
C ARG A 223 -25.47 2.26 -4.67
N GLY A 224 -26.28 2.19 -3.62
CA GLY A 224 -27.72 2.49 -3.73
C GLY A 224 -28.01 3.98 -3.93
N SER A 225 -27.20 4.85 -3.32
CA SER A 225 -27.34 6.31 -3.46
C SER A 225 -26.62 6.90 -4.68
N LYS A 226 -25.90 6.09 -5.45
CA LYS A 226 -25.09 6.51 -6.61
C LYS A 226 -24.17 7.68 -6.28
N SER A 227 -23.40 7.56 -5.21
CA SER A 227 -22.67 8.69 -4.64
C SER A 227 -21.15 8.51 -4.63
N LEU A 228 -20.64 7.39 -5.13
CA LEU A 228 -19.22 7.07 -5.06
C LEU A 228 -18.38 8.01 -5.94
N PHE A 229 -18.94 8.53 -7.03
CA PHE A 229 -18.33 9.59 -7.83
C PHE A 229 -18.01 10.83 -6.99
N ALA A 230 -18.92 11.24 -6.10
CA ALA A 230 -18.73 12.41 -5.23
C ALA A 230 -17.68 12.14 -4.14
N VAL A 231 -17.64 10.90 -3.61
CA VAL A 231 -16.61 10.46 -2.65
C VAL A 231 -15.23 10.47 -3.31
N LEU A 232 -15.10 9.92 -4.52
CA LEU A 232 -13.84 9.92 -5.28
C LEU A 232 -13.39 11.34 -5.62
N HIS A 233 -14.30 12.15 -6.20
CA HIS A 233 -14.03 13.54 -6.57
C HIS A 233 -13.54 14.34 -5.36
N GLY A 234 -14.29 14.29 -4.24
CA GLY A 234 -13.91 14.97 -3.00
C GLY A 234 -12.57 14.46 -2.46
N PHE A 235 -12.27 13.16 -2.53
CA PHE A 235 -10.98 12.63 -2.08
C PHE A 235 -9.83 13.25 -2.90
N LEU A 236 -9.96 13.26 -4.23
CA LEU A 236 -8.96 13.81 -5.14
C LEU A 236 -8.78 15.31 -4.89
N GLU A 237 -9.86 16.06 -4.70
CA GLU A 237 -9.82 17.49 -4.39
C GLU A 237 -9.12 17.78 -3.05
N TYR A 238 -9.50 17.03 -2.00
CA TYR A 238 -8.95 17.24 -0.66
C TYR A 238 -7.45 16.94 -0.62
N TYR A 239 -7.00 15.83 -1.21
CA TYR A 239 -5.59 15.46 -1.12
C TYR A 239 -4.70 16.17 -2.15
N SER A 240 -5.23 16.59 -3.31
CA SER A 240 -4.45 17.38 -4.27
C SER A 240 -4.19 18.82 -3.80
N ARG A 241 -5.19 19.49 -3.20
CA ARG A 241 -5.10 20.92 -2.87
C ARG A 241 -5.61 21.27 -1.47
N GLY A 242 -6.64 20.59 -0.96
CA GLY A 242 -7.38 21.03 0.24
C GLY A 242 -6.74 20.74 1.61
N ILE A 243 -5.85 19.75 1.73
CA ILE A 243 -5.29 19.34 3.03
C ILE A 243 -4.14 20.27 3.47
N PRO A 244 -4.18 20.88 4.69
CA PRO A 244 -3.07 21.67 5.24
C PRO A 244 -2.04 20.76 5.91
N PHE A 245 -1.40 19.89 5.11
CA PHE A 245 -0.51 18.84 5.59
C PHE A 245 0.83 19.37 6.12
N GLU A 246 1.23 20.60 5.75
CA GLU A 246 2.46 21.21 6.27
C GLU A 246 2.32 21.53 7.77
N ASP A 247 1.20 22.12 8.16
CA ASP A 247 0.97 22.61 9.53
C ASP A 247 0.37 21.57 10.46
N SER A 248 -0.32 20.57 9.91
CA SER A 248 -1.09 19.60 10.69
C SER A 248 -0.77 18.15 10.35
N TYR A 249 -0.91 17.27 11.33
CA TYR A 249 -0.90 15.82 11.14
C TYR A 249 -2.31 15.23 11.32
N ILE A 250 -2.55 14.09 10.68
CA ILE A 250 -3.81 13.34 10.78
C ILE A 250 -3.78 12.49 12.04
N SER A 251 -4.78 12.66 12.92
CA SER A 251 -5.06 11.76 14.04
C SER A 251 -6.36 11.00 13.77
N LEU A 252 -6.23 9.74 13.37
CA LEU A 252 -7.36 8.87 12.98
C LEU A 252 -8.32 8.59 14.13
N MET A 253 -7.78 8.40 15.34
CA MET A 253 -8.61 8.15 16.53
C MET A 253 -9.45 9.37 16.92
N ARG A 254 -8.93 10.58 16.66
CA ARG A 254 -9.63 11.84 16.95
C ARG A 254 -10.45 12.33 15.76
N GLY A 255 -10.38 11.66 14.61
CA GLY A 255 -11.05 12.08 13.37
C GLY A 255 -10.68 13.50 12.90
N LYS A 256 -9.51 14.03 13.29
CA LYS A 256 -9.18 15.43 13.04
C LYS A 256 -7.72 15.70 12.71
N LEU A 257 -7.50 16.90 12.17
CA LEU A 257 -6.17 17.48 12.01
C LEU A 257 -5.70 18.06 13.34
N VAL A 258 -4.45 17.81 13.68
CA VAL A 258 -3.81 18.34 14.88
C VAL A 258 -2.57 19.10 14.46
N LYS A 259 -2.37 20.30 15.01
CA LYS A 259 -1.19 21.13 14.72
C LYS A 259 0.08 20.35 15.03
N LYS A 260 1.05 20.38 14.11
CA LYS A 260 2.35 19.77 14.32
C LYS A 260 3.10 20.54 15.41
N PRO A 261 3.72 19.83 16.37
CA PRO A 261 4.57 20.46 17.35
C PRO A 261 5.82 21.04 16.69
N LYS A 262 6.46 21.99 17.38
CA LYS A 262 7.76 22.54 16.96
C LYS A 262 8.81 21.42 16.85
N LYS A 263 9.78 21.60 15.95
CA LYS A 263 10.86 20.64 15.66
C LYS A 263 11.51 20.13 16.95
N GLY A 264 11.73 18.81 17.04
CA GLY A 264 12.42 18.17 18.17
C GLY A 264 11.55 17.88 19.39
N LYS A 265 10.27 18.28 19.41
CA LYS A 265 9.36 18.08 20.56
C LYS A 265 8.46 16.85 20.44
N SER A 266 8.65 15.99 19.46
CA SER A 266 7.78 14.84 19.23
C SER A 266 8.54 13.64 18.67
N ARG A 267 8.22 12.45 19.18
CA ARG A 267 8.67 11.17 18.61
C ARG A 267 7.92 10.81 17.32
N LEU A 268 6.70 11.33 17.14
CA LEU A 268 5.89 11.10 15.95
C LEU A 268 6.39 11.90 14.74
N ILE A 269 6.85 13.14 14.99
CA ILE A 269 7.21 14.10 13.94
C ILE A 269 8.69 14.43 14.04
N HIS A 270 9.47 13.77 13.19
CA HIS A 270 10.90 14.04 13.03
C HIS A 270 11.15 15.21 12.07
N ARG A 271 12.36 15.78 12.13
CA ARG A 271 12.78 16.90 11.26
C ARG A 271 12.49 16.66 9.78
N ARG A 272 12.70 15.43 9.29
CA ARG A 272 12.53 15.05 7.88
C ARG A 272 11.06 15.04 7.42
N CYS A 273 10.10 14.78 8.31
CA CYS A 273 8.68 14.75 7.97
C CYS A 273 7.92 16.01 8.39
N GLN A 274 8.60 17.04 8.88
CA GLN A 274 7.96 18.28 9.36
C GLN A 274 7.12 18.93 8.25
N LYS A 275 7.61 18.94 7.01
CA LYS A 275 6.91 19.50 5.85
C LYS A 275 6.08 18.47 5.07
N ASN A 276 6.07 17.20 5.47
CA ASN A 276 5.39 16.15 4.73
C ASN A 276 4.04 15.79 5.37
N LEU A 277 3.21 15.02 4.67
CA LEU A 277 2.04 14.37 5.24
C LEU A 277 2.47 13.49 6.42
N VAL A 278 1.85 13.70 7.56
CA VAL A 278 2.05 12.88 8.77
C VAL A 278 0.72 12.29 9.16
N ILE A 279 0.71 10.97 9.34
CA ILE A 279 -0.46 10.23 9.81
C ILE A 279 -0.06 9.43 11.04
N GLN A 280 -0.72 9.71 12.17
CA GLN A 280 -0.55 8.95 13.39
C GLN A 280 -1.15 7.55 13.24
N CYS A 281 -0.37 6.51 13.51
CA CYS A 281 -0.84 5.13 13.45
C CYS A 281 -1.96 4.90 14.47
N PRO A 282 -3.08 4.28 14.08
CA PRO A 282 -4.23 4.11 14.97
C PRO A 282 -4.03 3.01 16.03
N THR A 283 -3.03 2.15 15.88
CA THR A 283 -2.72 1.08 16.85
C THR A 283 -1.38 1.28 17.58
N ASP A 284 -0.64 2.35 17.23
CA ASP A 284 0.63 2.74 17.86
C ASP A 284 0.80 4.26 17.73
N PHE A 285 0.33 5.01 18.71
CA PHE A 285 0.25 6.48 18.62
C PHE A 285 1.61 7.19 18.56
N ALA A 286 2.71 6.50 18.83
CA ALA A 286 4.06 7.03 18.68
C ALA A 286 4.57 6.94 17.23
N ARG A 287 3.93 6.12 16.38
CA ARG A 287 4.39 5.81 15.02
C ARG A 287 3.71 6.67 13.97
N ASN A 288 4.52 7.24 13.07
CA ASN A 288 4.06 7.86 11.84
C ASN A 288 3.99 6.83 10.71
N VAL A 289 2.81 6.60 10.14
CA VAL A 289 2.63 5.59 9.05
C VAL A 289 3.18 6.07 7.70
N THR A 290 3.40 7.38 7.55
CA THR A 290 4.03 8.00 6.37
C THR A 290 5.48 8.40 6.63
N ALA A 291 6.16 7.77 7.60
CA ALA A 291 7.53 8.14 7.96
C ALA A 291 8.55 7.96 6.82
N SER A 292 8.32 7.00 5.92
CA SER A 292 9.17 6.75 4.75
C SER A 292 8.83 7.63 3.54
N LEU A 293 7.66 8.28 3.53
CA LEU A 293 7.22 9.10 2.40
C LEU A 293 8.16 10.31 2.24
N SER A 294 8.67 10.52 1.03
CA SER A 294 9.39 11.75 0.66
C SER A 294 8.41 12.86 0.28
N LEU A 295 8.82 14.12 0.46
CA LEU A 295 7.99 15.26 0.06
C LEU A 295 7.79 15.26 -1.46
N GLU A 296 8.84 14.95 -2.22
CA GLU A 296 8.79 14.86 -3.67
C GLU A 296 7.75 13.85 -4.16
N ASN A 297 7.75 12.62 -3.62
CA ASN A 297 6.76 11.62 -3.99
C ASN A 297 5.35 12.02 -3.54
N PHE A 298 5.21 12.70 -2.40
CA PHE A 298 3.92 13.22 -2.00
C PHE A 298 3.40 14.30 -2.95
N GLU A 299 4.24 15.22 -3.41
CA GLU A 299 3.84 16.20 -4.43
C GLU A 299 3.50 15.55 -5.77
N LYS A 300 4.23 14.50 -6.20
CA LYS A 300 3.84 13.69 -7.37
C LYS A 300 2.45 13.08 -7.21
N ILE A 301 2.14 12.55 -6.01
CA ILE A 301 0.81 12.01 -5.70
C ILE A 301 -0.27 13.09 -5.77
N ARG A 302 0.01 14.28 -5.22
CA ARG A 302 -0.90 15.43 -5.28
C ARG A 302 -1.17 15.87 -6.72
N LEU A 303 -0.13 15.90 -7.55
CA LEU A 303 -0.24 16.21 -8.98
C LEU A 303 -1.11 15.18 -9.71
N VAL A 304 -0.88 13.88 -9.49
CA VAL A 304 -1.70 12.80 -10.07
C VAL A 304 -3.18 12.96 -9.70
N PHE A 305 -3.47 13.28 -8.43
CA PHE A 305 -4.84 13.52 -7.99
C PHE A 305 -5.46 14.78 -8.62
N GLY A 306 -4.69 15.86 -8.73
CA GLY A 306 -5.13 17.10 -9.36
C GLY A 306 -5.43 16.92 -10.85
N GLU A 307 -4.53 16.29 -11.60
CA GLU A 307 -4.71 16.02 -13.03
C GLU A 307 -5.93 15.11 -13.30
N ALA A 308 -6.12 14.07 -12.48
CA ALA A 308 -7.29 13.21 -12.59
C ALA A 308 -8.58 13.97 -12.28
N LEU A 309 -8.57 14.84 -11.27
CA LEU A 309 -9.72 15.66 -10.92
C LEU A 309 -10.11 16.62 -12.05
N GLU A 310 -9.14 17.30 -12.67
CA GLU A 310 -9.42 18.20 -13.81
C GLU A 310 -9.98 17.42 -15.00
N LYS A 311 -9.44 16.22 -15.29
CA LYS A 311 -9.98 15.35 -16.34
C LYS A 311 -11.42 14.91 -16.06
N ILE A 312 -11.72 14.54 -14.82
CA ILE A 312 -13.09 14.18 -14.41
C ILE A 312 -14.03 15.38 -14.53
N ARG A 313 -13.59 16.58 -14.13
CA ARG A 313 -14.40 17.81 -14.20
C ARG A 313 -14.69 18.25 -15.64
N ASN A 314 -13.76 18.01 -16.55
CA ASN A 314 -13.89 18.36 -17.97
C ASN A 314 -14.46 17.22 -18.82
N ALA A 315 -14.86 16.10 -18.21
CA ALA A 315 -15.38 14.95 -18.94
C ALA A 315 -16.77 15.23 -19.50
N GLU A 316 -16.98 14.77 -20.73
CA GLU A 316 -18.25 14.82 -21.42
C GLU A 316 -18.95 13.46 -21.34
N ILE A 317 -20.28 13.45 -21.47
CA ILE A 317 -21.06 12.21 -21.45
C ILE A 317 -20.73 11.27 -22.60
N THR A 318 -20.22 11.83 -23.71
CA THR A 318 -19.75 11.17 -24.92
C THR A 318 -18.39 10.48 -24.73
N ASP A 319 -17.62 10.85 -23.70
CA ASP A 319 -16.33 10.25 -23.42
C ASP A 319 -16.48 8.76 -23.17
N ARG A 320 -15.69 7.93 -23.85
CA ARG A 320 -15.80 6.47 -23.73
C ARG A 320 -15.29 5.93 -22.38
N ASN A 321 -14.48 6.69 -21.66
CA ASN A 321 -13.79 6.25 -20.46
C ASN A 321 -13.31 7.43 -19.62
N ILE A 322 -14.04 7.75 -18.57
CA ILE A 322 -13.74 8.88 -17.67
C ILE A 322 -12.72 8.43 -16.61
N LEU A 323 -12.96 7.27 -15.98
CA LEU A 323 -12.17 6.73 -14.89
C LEU A 323 -10.76 6.29 -15.35
N GLY A 324 -10.59 5.99 -16.63
CA GLY A 324 -9.34 5.57 -17.26
C GLY A 324 -8.19 6.57 -17.13
N SER A 325 -8.52 7.85 -16.87
CA SER A 325 -7.56 8.88 -16.51
C SER A 325 -6.80 8.56 -15.20
N LEU A 326 -7.45 7.85 -14.29
CA LEU A 326 -6.95 7.51 -12.97
C LEU A 326 -6.44 6.06 -12.91
N VAL A 327 -7.19 5.10 -13.44
CA VAL A 327 -6.86 3.66 -13.34
C VAL A 327 -6.92 2.92 -14.67
N SER A 328 -6.01 1.97 -14.86
CA SER A 328 -5.94 1.04 -16.01
C SER A 328 -5.25 -0.25 -15.60
N VAL A 329 -5.44 -1.36 -16.30
CA VAL A 329 -4.64 -2.58 -16.08
C VAL A 329 -3.68 -2.79 -17.24
N ASP A 330 -2.55 -3.44 -16.98
CA ASP A 330 -1.63 -3.83 -18.04
C ASP A 330 -2.00 -5.20 -18.63
N GLN A 331 -1.39 -5.55 -19.76
CA GLN A 331 -1.61 -6.83 -20.42
C GLN A 331 -1.31 -8.03 -19.50
N ARG A 332 -0.25 -7.92 -18.68
CA ARG A 332 0.16 -8.99 -17.75
C ARG A 332 -0.92 -9.31 -16.73
N PHE A 333 -1.65 -8.29 -16.26
CA PHE A 333 -2.79 -8.48 -15.38
C PHE A 333 -3.90 -9.29 -16.05
N VAL A 334 -4.29 -8.91 -17.27
CA VAL A 334 -5.36 -9.59 -18.02
C VAL A 334 -4.98 -11.05 -18.31
N GLU A 335 -3.76 -11.27 -18.75
CA GLU A 335 -3.22 -12.61 -19.04
C GLU A 335 -3.12 -13.47 -17.78
N HIS A 336 -2.67 -12.89 -16.66
CA HIS A 336 -2.58 -13.60 -15.40
C HIS A 336 -3.95 -14.12 -14.97
N ARG A 337 -4.98 -13.27 -14.99
CA ARG A 337 -6.34 -13.67 -14.59
C ARG A 337 -6.91 -14.75 -15.51
N ARG A 338 -6.73 -14.61 -16.83
CA ARG A 338 -7.14 -15.64 -17.80
C ARG A 338 -6.47 -16.99 -17.50
N ARG A 339 -5.17 -16.98 -17.26
CA ARG A 339 -4.39 -18.19 -16.95
C ARG A 339 -4.81 -18.82 -15.61
N VAL A 340 -5.01 -18.03 -14.57
CA VAL A 340 -5.47 -18.52 -13.26
C VAL A 340 -6.82 -19.21 -13.41
N LYS A 341 -7.73 -18.62 -14.18
CA LYS A 341 -9.02 -19.23 -14.50
C LYS A 341 -8.86 -20.59 -15.19
N GLU A 342 -8.05 -20.65 -16.25
CA GLU A 342 -7.77 -21.90 -16.98
C GLU A 342 -7.13 -22.97 -16.08
N LEU A 343 -6.14 -22.60 -15.27
CA LEU A 343 -5.42 -23.48 -14.36
C LEU A 343 -6.36 -24.17 -13.34
N VAL A 344 -7.37 -23.46 -12.86
CA VAL A 344 -8.37 -24.00 -11.93
C VAL A 344 -9.42 -24.82 -12.68
N GLN A 345 -9.97 -24.29 -13.78
CA GLN A 345 -11.08 -24.92 -14.51
C GLN A 345 -10.69 -26.22 -15.20
N THR A 346 -9.44 -26.35 -15.65
CA THR A 346 -8.91 -27.59 -16.25
C THR A 346 -8.53 -28.64 -15.21
N GLY A 347 -8.57 -28.31 -13.91
CA GLY A 347 -8.13 -29.20 -12.83
C GLY A 347 -6.60 -29.32 -12.67
N GLN A 348 -5.81 -28.66 -13.53
CA GLN A 348 -4.35 -28.71 -13.52
C GLN A 348 -3.76 -28.31 -12.17
N LEU A 349 -4.30 -27.28 -11.50
CA LEU A 349 -3.83 -26.91 -10.15
C LEU A 349 -3.91 -28.09 -9.16
N SER A 350 -5.04 -28.81 -9.19
CA SER A 350 -5.27 -29.93 -8.28
C SER A 350 -4.26 -31.04 -8.51
N GLU A 351 -3.98 -31.35 -9.78
CA GLU A 351 -3.04 -32.39 -10.15
C GLU A 351 -1.61 -32.01 -9.78
N ASN A 352 -1.19 -30.78 -10.07
CA ASN A 352 0.14 -30.28 -9.73
C ASN A 352 0.40 -30.33 -8.21
N LEU A 353 -0.58 -29.92 -7.40
CA LEU A 353 -0.47 -30.00 -5.94
C LEU A 353 -0.44 -31.45 -5.43
N ARG A 354 -1.20 -32.35 -6.06
CA ARG A 354 -1.23 -33.78 -5.70
C ARG A 354 0.10 -34.47 -5.99
N LEU A 355 0.69 -34.20 -7.15
CA LEU A 355 1.98 -34.78 -7.55
C LEU A 355 3.10 -34.33 -6.59
N GLU A 356 3.10 -33.06 -6.20
CA GLU A 356 4.06 -32.54 -5.22
C GLU A 356 3.92 -33.22 -3.85
N GLU A 357 2.69 -33.38 -3.35
CA GLU A 357 2.46 -34.06 -2.07
C GLU A 357 2.89 -35.55 -2.10
N MET A 358 2.86 -36.20 -3.27
CA MET A 358 3.36 -37.56 -3.44
C MET A 358 4.89 -37.62 -3.48
N GLU A 359 5.55 -36.64 -4.10
CA GLU A 359 7.01 -36.57 -4.17
C GLU A 359 7.62 -36.28 -2.80
N GLU A 360 6.99 -35.39 -2.01
CA GLU A 360 7.40 -35.12 -0.62
C GLU A 360 7.18 -36.30 0.34
N ALA A 361 6.28 -37.25 0.02
CA ALA A 361 6.00 -38.43 0.84
C ALA A 361 6.95 -39.61 0.60
N GLY A 362 7.99 -39.45 -0.23
CA GLY A 362 9.08 -40.41 -0.38
C GLY A 362 9.86 -40.64 0.93
N PRO A 363 10.77 -41.63 1.00
CA PRO A 363 11.47 -41.97 2.25
C PRO A 363 12.16 -40.74 2.84
N GLU A 364 11.75 -40.34 4.04
CA GLU A 364 12.32 -39.21 4.78
C GLU A 364 13.81 -39.48 5.03
N GLU A 365 14.69 -38.76 4.33
CA GLU A 365 16.03 -38.57 4.86
C GLU A 365 15.91 -37.70 6.11
N GLU A 366 16.44 -38.18 7.23
CA GLU A 366 16.34 -37.58 8.56
C GLU A 366 17.19 -36.29 8.64
N TRP A 367 16.75 -35.21 7.98
CA TRP A 367 17.40 -33.90 8.04
C TRP A 367 16.77 -33.05 9.15
N SER A 368 17.55 -32.77 10.20
CA SER A 368 17.14 -31.84 11.27
C SER A 368 17.21 -30.39 10.79
N TRP A 369 16.13 -29.90 10.20
CA TRP A 369 15.97 -28.48 9.80
C TRP A 369 15.58 -27.54 10.96
N ASP A 370 15.71 -27.98 12.22
CA ASP A 370 15.27 -27.19 13.36
C ASP A 370 16.21 -26.02 13.68
N MET A 371 15.61 -24.89 14.05
CA MET A 371 16.35 -23.74 14.52
C MET A 371 17.07 -23.99 15.86
N PRO A 372 18.31 -23.51 16.03
CA PRO A 372 18.94 -23.47 17.35
C PRO A 372 18.23 -22.46 18.25
N SER A 373 17.90 -22.85 19.48
CA SER A 373 17.48 -21.91 20.52
C SER A 373 18.60 -20.90 20.78
N THR A 374 18.26 -19.62 20.98
CA THR A 374 19.24 -18.66 21.49
C THR A 374 19.55 -19.01 22.94
N THR A 375 20.60 -19.79 23.19
CA THR A 375 21.10 -20.02 24.54
C THR A 375 21.52 -18.67 25.11
N ARG A 376 20.94 -18.30 26.26
CA ARG A 376 21.32 -17.10 27.01
C ARG A 376 22.74 -17.30 27.53
N VAL A 377 23.74 -16.92 26.73
CA VAL A 377 25.13 -16.87 27.19
C VAL A 377 25.19 -15.82 28.30
N GLN A 378 25.38 -16.27 29.54
CA GLN A 378 25.74 -15.40 30.64
C GLN A 378 27.01 -14.65 30.24
N ALA A 379 26.96 -13.32 30.28
CA ALA A 379 28.09 -12.46 29.99
C ALA A 379 29.22 -12.75 30.98
N THR A 380 30.19 -13.57 30.59
CA THR A 380 31.51 -13.60 31.21
C THR A 380 32.39 -12.60 30.48
N SER A 381 33.00 -11.71 31.28
CA SER A 381 33.86 -10.59 30.93
C SER A 381 34.90 -10.90 29.83
N PRO A 382 35.25 -9.95 28.95
CA PRO A 382 36.24 -10.20 27.91
C PRO A 382 37.66 -10.24 28.51
N ARG A 383 38.28 -11.43 28.50
CA ARG A 383 39.74 -11.57 28.62
C ARG A 383 40.36 -11.39 27.23
N SER A 384 41.24 -10.41 27.14
CA SER A 384 42.13 -10.11 26.04
C SER A 384 42.99 -11.31 25.64
N TYR A 385 42.91 -11.74 24.38
CA TYR A 385 44.01 -12.42 23.70
C TYR A 385 44.10 -11.94 22.24
N GLY A 386 45.32 -11.56 21.88
CA GLY A 386 45.66 -10.91 20.62
C GLY A 386 45.71 -11.83 19.41
N ALA A 387 45.62 -11.17 18.27
CA ALA A 387 46.09 -11.52 16.92
C ALA A 387 46.56 -12.95 16.65
N ARG A 388 45.90 -13.61 15.67
CA ARG A 388 46.49 -13.92 14.35
C ARG A 388 45.50 -14.64 13.42
N SER A 389 45.78 -14.49 12.13
CA SER A 389 45.38 -15.32 10.99
C SER A 389 44.16 -14.86 10.17
N SER A 390 44.47 -14.01 9.21
CA SER A 390 43.70 -13.73 8.01
C SER A 390 43.74 -14.92 7.04
N TYR A 391 42.58 -15.46 6.68
CA TYR A 391 42.41 -16.37 5.55
C TYR A 391 41.66 -15.62 4.44
N ILE A 392 42.31 -15.47 3.28
CA ILE A 392 41.74 -14.90 2.04
C ILE A 392 41.75 -16.03 0.99
N PRO A 393 40.64 -16.30 0.27
CA PRO A 393 40.59 -17.36 -0.74
C PRO A 393 41.40 -17.00 -2.00
N PRO A 394 41.97 -17.98 -2.73
CA PRO A 394 42.94 -17.71 -3.78
C PRO A 394 42.31 -17.75 -5.17
N HIS A 395 42.18 -16.61 -5.87
CA HIS A 395 42.27 -16.58 -7.33
C HIS A 395 42.88 -15.23 -7.78
N LEU A 396 43.81 -15.32 -8.75
CA LEU A 396 44.56 -14.25 -9.44
C LEU A 396 45.96 -13.92 -8.88
N ARG A 397 46.95 -14.78 -9.18
CA ARG A 397 48.31 -14.36 -9.57
C ARG A 397 48.20 -13.76 -10.99
N ALA A 398 48.48 -12.48 -11.21
CA ALA A 398 49.77 -11.80 -11.26
C ALA A 398 50.53 -12.07 -12.56
N ASP A 399 50.75 -11.01 -13.34
CA ASP A 399 52.06 -10.68 -13.90
C ASP A 399 52.21 -9.14 -13.99
N ALA A 400 53.27 -8.65 -13.33
CA ALA A 400 53.80 -7.28 -13.36
C ALA A 400 54.97 -7.21 -14.37
N GLY A 401 55.46 -6.09 -14.90
CA GLY A 401 55.31 -4.64 -14.66
C GLY A 401 55.92 -3.89 -15.87
N PRO A 402 56.69 -2.78 -15.73
CA PRO A 402 56.93 -1.93 -14.55
C PRO A 402 56.77 -0.40 -14.78
N SER A 403 56.53 0.29 -13.66
CA SER A 403 56.91 1.65 -13.22
C SER A 403 57.28 2.79 -14.19
N TYR A 404 56.71 3.98 -13.95
CA TYR A 404 57.47 5.24 -13.77
C TYR A 404 56.64 6.25 -12.94
N SER A 405 57.31 6.96 -12.02
CA SER A 405 56.81 8.05 -11.14
C SER A 405 57.72 9.29 -11.33
N PRO A 406 57.58 10.38 -10.55
CA PRO A 406 56.67 11.54 -10.64
C PRO A 406 57.52 12.85 -10.87
N PRO A 407 57.14 14.13 -10.56
CA PRO A 407 56.84 14.64 -9.20
C PRO A 407 55.90 15.88 -9.08
N HIS A 408 55.73 16.29 -7.82
CA HIS A 408 54.94 17.39 -7.23
C HIS A 408 55.37 18.83 -7.59
N LEU A 409 54.50 19.82 -7.34
CA LEU A 409 54.88 21.17 -6.83
C LEU A 409 53.71 21.90 -6.14
N ARG A 410 54.10 22.78 -5.20
CA ARG A 410 53.32 23.47 -4.14
C ARG A 410 52.79 24.86 -4.52
N ALA A 411 51.84 25.31 -3.68
CA ALA A 411 51.24 26.62 -3.39
C ALA A 411 52.00 27.93 -3.71
N ASP A 412 51.27 29.02 -4.04
CA ASP A 412 51.02 30.21 -3.19
C ASP A 412 50.31 31.38 -3.92
N GLY A 413 49.51 32.19 -3.19
CA GLY A 413 49.56 33.66 -3.29
C GLY A 413 48.49 34.50 -4.03
N ALA A 414 47.54 35.08 -3.26
CA ALA A 414 47.15 36.51 -3.19
C ALA A 414 46.32 37.27 -4.28
N ARG A 415 45.25 37.94 -3.77
CA ARG A 415 44.63 39.28 -4.12
C ARG A 415 44.03 39.41 -5.55
N SER A 416 42.96 40.14 -5.87
CA SER A 416 42.40 41.42 -5.41
C SER A 416 41.09 41.74 -6.19
N PHE A 417 40.11 42.38 -5.54
CA PHE A 417 39.13 43.38 -6.03
C PHE A 417 38.39 43.22 -7.39
N TYR A 418 37.05 43.28 -7.36
CA TYR A 418 36.19 44.32 -7.99
C TYR A 418 34.71 43.85 -8.06
N SER A 419 33.84 44.50 -7.27
CA SER A 419 32.48 44.93 -7.69
C SER A 419 32.61 46.40 -8.14
N PRO A 420 31.67 47.10 -8.85
CA PRO A 420 30.20 46.98 -8.96
C PRO A 420 29.71 47.36 -10.41
N PRO A 421 28.51 47.94 -10.74
CA PRO A 421 27.36 48.34 -9.92
C PRO A 421 25.93 48.03 -10.43
N LEU A 422 25.02 48.28 -9.48
CA LEU A 422 23.56 48.38 -9.56
C LEU A 422 23.10 49.61 -10.37
N LEU A 423 21.94 49.47 -11.02
CA LEU A 423 21.08 50.58 -11.42
C LEU A 423 19.63 50.26 -11.03
N ARG A 424 19.06 51.13 -10.20
CA ARG A 424 17.63 51.28 -9.91
C ARG A 424 16.96 52.04 -11.06
N ALA A 425 15.70 51.71 -11.35
CA ALA A 425 14.72 52.67 -11.81
C ALA A 425 13.32 52.25 -11.34
N ASP A 426 12.56 53.25 -10.89
CA ASP A 426 11.27 53.18 -10.22
C ASP A 426 10.08 52.94 -11.17
N GLY A 427 9.03 52.35 -10.59
CA GLY A 427 7.61 52.72 -10.72
C GLY A 427 6.92 52.77 -12.09
N VAL A 428 5.80 52.04 -12.23
CA VAL A 428 4.43 52.58 -12.45
C VAL A 428 3.45 51.40 -12.53
N GLY A 429 2.32 51.51 -11.83
CA GLY A 429 1.31 50.48 -11.71
C GLY A 429 0.46 50.26 -12.96
N SER A 430 -0.22 49.11 -13.01
CA SER A 430 -1.42 48.94 -13.80
C SER A 430 -2.28 47.83 -13.19
N SER A 431 -3.50 48.24 -12.85
CA SER A 431 -4.67 47.43 -12.51
C SER A 431 -4.86 46.27 -13.50
N HIS A 432 -5.12 45.07 -12.98
CA HIS A 432 -5.65 43.96 -13.77
C HIS A 432 -7.03 43.58 -13.26
N TYR A 433 -8.00 43.84 -14.13
CA TYR A 433 -9.35 43.29 -14.15
C TYR A 433 -9.32 41.76 -13.95
N ALA A 434 -10.08 41.28 -12.97
CA ALA A 434 -10.46 39.88 -12.86
C ALA A 434 -11.82 39.68 -13.56
N PRO A 435 -11.97 38.74 -14.52
CA PRO A 435 -13.27 38.31 -14.96
C PRO A 435 -13.80 37.23 -14.01
N HIS A 436 -14.95 37.50 -13.42
CA HIS A 436 -15.77 36.52 -12.71
C HIS A 436 -16.23 35.43 -13.68
N ILE A 437 -15.81 34.17 -13.44
CA ILE A 437 -16.47 32.99 -14.00
C ILE A 437 -17.16 32.26 -12.85
N ARG A 438 -18.49 32.34 -12.83
CA ARG A 438 -19.39 31.52 -12.00
C ARG A 438 -19.22 30.06 -12.40
N THR A 439 -18.77 29.22 -11.47
CA THR A 439 -18.85 27.75 -11.60
C THR A 439 -20.15 27.24 -10.97
N GLY A 440 -20.87 26.41 -11.71
CA GLY A 440 -22.22 25.92 -11.40
C GLY A 440 -22.27 24.84 -10.32
N LEU A 441 -22.16 25.24 -9.05
CA LEU A 441 -22.54 24.43 -7.88
C LEU A 441 -23.55 25.15 -6.97
N SER A 442 -24.36 26.04 -7.54
CA SER A 442 -25.41 26.76 -6.80
C SER A 442 -26.79 26.22 -7.15
N GLN A 443 -27.11 25.02 -6.67
CA GLN A 443 -28.49 24.56 -6.51
C GLN A 443 -28.66 23.66 -5.28
N TYR A 444 -27.96 23.91 -4.17
CA TYR A 444 -28.31 23.33 -2.86
C TYR A 444 -27.71 24.19 -1.74
N GLN A 445 -28.29 25.37 -1.49
CA GLN A 445 -28.11 26.06 -0.19
C GLN A 445 -29.38 26.81 0.21
N SER A 446 -30.07 26.27 1.20
CA SER A 446 -30.72 27.05 2.23
C SER A 446 -30.82 26.17 3.49
N GLN A 447 -30.26 26.66 4.60
CA GLN A 447 -30.41 26.27 6.02
C GLN A 447 -29.07 26.02 6.74
N PRO A 448 -28.97 26.35 8.05
CA PRO A 448 -27.84 27.08 8.62
C PRO A 448 -26.69 26.19 9.11
N THR A 449 -25.52 26.81 9.22
CA THR A 449 -24.28 26.24 9.77
C THR A 449 -24.49 25.55 11.13
N PRO A 450 -24.09 24.28 11.31
CA PRO A 450 -24.01 23.69 12.64
C PRO A 450 -22.64 23.93 13.26
N GLN A 451 -22.68 24.55 14.44
CA GLN A 451 -21.60 24.64 15.42
C GLN A 451 -21.04 23.25 15.77
N ASN A 452 -19.72 23.19 15.99
CA ASN A 452 -18.96 22.18 16.73
C ASN A 452 -19.70 20.90 17.18
N TRP A 453 -19.73 19.87 16.35
CA TRP A 453 -20.05 18.50 16.79
C TRP A 453 -18.75 17.70 16.90
N ASN A 454 -18.11 17.81 18.06
CA ASN A 454 -17.05 16.91 18.49
C ASN A 454 -17.72 15.64 19.06
N ILE A 455 -18.41 14.87 18.22
CA ILE A 455 -18.91 13.54 18.59
C ILE A 455 -17.74 12.59 18.44
N GLY A 456 -17.25 12.07 19.57
CA GLY A 456 -16.29 10.97 19.56
C GLY A 456 -16.87 9.82 18.74
N TRP A 457 -16.10 9.32 17.77
CA TRP A 457 -16.46 8.14 16.99
C TRP A 457 -16.50 6.92 17.92
N ASP A 458 -17.65 6.69 18.54
CA ASP A 458 -17.96 5.50 19.31
C ASP A 458 -18.54 4.41 18.37
N PRO A 459 -17.86 3.28 18.17
CA PRO A 459 -18.37 2.18 17.36
C PRO A 459 -19.71 1.60 17.85
N TYR A 460 -20.12 1.82 19.11
CA TYR A 460 -21.40 1.32 19.64
C TYR A 460 -22.61 2.18 19.23
N VAL A 461 -22.42 3.48 19.02
CA VAL A 461 -23.51 4.39 18.58
C VAL A 461 -23.94 4.06 17.14
N TRP A 462 -23.04 3.52 16.31
CA TRP A 462 -23.38 3.08 14.96
C TRP A 462 -24.11 1.72 14.93
N GLN A 463 -23.78 0.81 15.86
CA GLN A 463 -24.52 -0.44 16.05
C GLN A 463 -25.96 -0.20 16.55
N ALA A 464 -26.15 0.77 17.45
CA ALA A 464 -27.48 1.16 17.92
C ALA A 464 -28.39 1.69 16.79
N ASN A 465 -27.82 2.44 15.83
CA ASN A 465 -28.56 2.90 14.66
C ASN A 465 -28.84 1.79 13.64
N GLN A 466 -28.07 0.70 13.56
CA GLN A 466 -28.44 -0.46 12.73
C GLN A 466 -29.66 -1.21 13.25
N ILE A 467 -29.80 -1.37 14.58
CA ILE A 467 -30.94 -2.06 15.21
C ILE A 467 -32.25 -1.30 14.96
N HIS A 468 -32.19 0.04 14.84
CA HIS A 468 -33.38 0.84 14.53
C HIS A 468 -33.83 0.71 13.07
N TRP A 469 -32.91 0.49 12.13
CA TRP A 469 -33.23 0.32 10.70
C TRP A 469 -33.71 -1.09 10.34
N THR A 470 -33.18 -2.15 10.96
CA THR A 470 -33.73 -3.51 10.79
C THR A 470 -35.13 -3.64 11.40
N GLY A 471 -35.38 -2.99 12.55
CA GLY A 471 -36.71 -2.94 13.18
C GLY A 471 -37.76 -2.08 12.47
N MET A 472 -37.39 -1.27 11.47
CA MET A 472 -38.34 -0.56 10.60
C MET A 472 -38.67 -1.32 9.31
N MET A 473 -37.74 -2.15 8.79
CA MET A 473 -38.02 -3.00 7.62
C MET A 473 -38.90 -4.21 7.95
N GLU A 474 -38.91 -4.70 9.19
CA GLU A 474 -39.81 -5.79 9.61
C GLU A 474 -41.24 -5.32 9.92
N ARG A 475 -41.46 -4.02 10.17
CA ARG A 475 -42.79 -3.44 10.43
C ARG A 475 -43.51 -2.87 9.20
N GLY A 476 -42.90 -3.00 8.02
CA GLY A 476 -43.50 -2.58 6.75
C GLY A 476 -44.11 -3.72 5.91
N ARG A 477 -44.33 -4.89 6.51
CA ARG A 477 -44.89 -6.07 5.82
C ARG A 477 -46.30 -6.50 6.24
N ASP A 478 -46.95 -5.74 7.10
CA ASP A 478 -48.36 -5.95 7.46
C ASP A 478 -49.08 -4.59 7.62
N ILE A 479 -49.37 -3.90 6.51
CA ILE A 479 -50.56 -3.03 6.31
C ILE A 479 -50.90 -3.02 4.81
#